data_AF-A0A9X0WEH3-F1
#
_entry.id   AF-A0A9X0WEH3-F1
#
_cell.length_a   1.000
_cell.length_b   1.000
_cell.length_c   1.000
_cell.angle_alpha   90.00
_cell.angle_beta   90.00
_cell.angle_gamma   90.00
#
_symmetry.space_group_name_H-M   'P 1'
#
loop_
_entity.id
_entity.type
_entity.pdbx_description
1 polymer ?
#
loop_
_entity_poly.entity_id
_entity_poly.type
_entity_poly.pdbx_seq_one_letter_code
_entity_poly.pdbx_strand_id
1 'polypeptide(L)'
;MRQQEMLRTAMKQSGQTRQRMAESLGVSRRALDKWLLPETSGDFRRMPETAQRLLAAHYGVRQSSGFSKPYDWSDPAMTDNALILAVLRRADFADLVQLCIDQGLDRVKGRVETALGLVPAAERPILERILARMLRSIDIALSEELSQRHTA
;
A
#
# COMPACT_ATOMS: atom_id res chain seq x y z
N MET A 1 -14.47 -1.54 4.66
CA MET A 1 -14.11 -0.11 4.79
C MET A 1 -15.37 0.75 4.78
N ARG A 2 -15.48 1.79 5.62
CA ARG A 2 -16.55 2.80 5.48
C ARG A 2 -16.14 3.84 4.43
N GLN A 3 -17.07 4.30 3.60
CA GLN A 3 -16.79 5.25 2.51
C GLN A 3 -16.03 6.52 2.97
N GLN A 4 -16.24 6.95 4.23
CA GLN A 4 -15.55 8.12 4.77
C GLN A 4 -14.04 7.87 4.91
N GLU A 5 -13.64 6.67 5.34
CA GLU A 5 -12.24 6.29 5.47
C GLU A 5 -11.56 6.27 4.11
N MET A 6 -12.25 5.75 3.09
CA MET A 6 -11.74 5.63 1.72
C MET A 6 -11.42 7.01 1.13
N LEU A 7 -12.36 7.95 1.26
CA LEU A 7 -12.18 9.33 0.83
C LEU A 7 -11.07 10.04 1.61
N ARG A 8 -10.99 9.84 2.94
CA ARG A 8 -9.95 10.47 3.78
C ARG A 8 -8.56 9.94 3.46
N THR A 9 -8.42 8.64 3.24
CA THR A 9 -7.16 8.00 2.83
C THR A 9 -6.72 8.51 1.46
N ALA A 10 -7.62 8.54 0.47
CA ALA A 10 -7.33 9.05 -0.87
C ALA A 10 -6.88 10.52 -0.83
N MET A 11 -7.55 11.36 -0.05
CA MET A 11 -7.15 12.76 0.13
C MET A 11 -5.80 12.90 0.82
N LYS A 12 -5.53 12.09 1.85
CA LYS A 12 -4.25 12.12 2.58
C LYS A 12 -3.09 11.68 1.69
N GLN A 13 -3.28 10.62 0.90
CA GLN A 13 -2.25 10.08 0.01
C GLN A 13 -1.92 11.02 -1.15
N SER A 14 -2.94 11.65 -1.73
CA SER A 14 -2.75 12.58 -2.85
C SER A 14 -2.43 14.02 -2.43
N GLY A 15 -2.47 14.33 -1.12
CA GLY A 15 -2.32 15.69 -0.60
C GLY A 15 -3.42 16.65 -1.05
N GLN A 16 -4.53 16.14 -1.61
CA GLN A 16 -5.58 16.96 -2.20
C GLN A 16 -6.58 17.47 -1.14
N THR A 17 -7.11 18.67 -1.41
CA THR A 17 -8.24 19.23 -0.65
C THR A 17 -9.55 18.56 -1.07
N ARG A 18 -10.61 18.71 -0.26
CA ARG A 18 -11.97 18.21 -0.60
C ARG A 18 -12.46 18.71 -1.95
N GLN A 19 -12.08 19.94 -2.33
CA GLN A 19 -12.43 20.54 -3.61
C GLN A 19 -11.81 19.78 -4.77
N ARG A 20 -10.49 19.60 -4.75
CA ARG A 20 -9.78 18.88 -5.82
C ARG A 20 -10.16 17.41 -5.91
N MET A 21 -10.45 16.79 -4.77
CA MET A 21 -10.97 15.42 -4.77
C MET A 21 -12.34 15.33 -5.44
N ALA A 22 -13.26 16.27 -5.15
CA ALA A 22 -14.57 16.30 -5.79
C ALA A 22 -14.45 16.50 -7.31
N GLU A 23 -13.58 17.40 -7.75
CA GLU A 23 -13.26 17.63 -9.17
C GLU A 23 -12.68 16.37 -9.82
N SER A 24 -11.73 15.69 -9.17
CA SER A 24 -11.15 14.43 -9.67
C SER A 24 -12.17 13.31 -9.81
N LEU A 25 -13.22 13.32 -8.97
CA LEU A 25 -14.32 12.36 -9.03
C LEU A 25 -15.48 12.80 -9.94
N GLY A 26 -15.38 13.96 -10.58
CA GLY A 26 -16.45 14.50 -11.43
C GLY A 26 -17.74 14.83 -10.68
N VAL A 27 -17.67 15.12 -9.37
CA VAL A 27 -18.83 15.42 -8.54
C VAL A 27 -18.74 16.78 -7.88
N SER A 28 -19.88 17.31 -7.43
CA SER A 28 -19.89 18.53 -6.63
C SER A 28 -19.26 18.31 -5.26
N ARG A 29 -18.61 19.34 -4.71
CA ARG A 29 -18.08 19.30 -3.35
C ARG A 29 -19.15 18.99 -2.29
N ARG A 30 -20.38 19.48 -2.50
CA ARG A 30 -21.53 19.16 -1.64
C ARG A 30 -21.85 17.66 -1.61
N ALA A 31 -21.74 16.97 -2.76
CA ALA A 31 -21.95 15.53 -2.81
C ALA A 31 -20.87 14.78 -2.02
N LEU A 32 -19.60 15.16 -2.21
CA LEU A 32 -18.47 14.61 -1.47
C LEU A 32 -18.58 14.86 0.04
N ASP A 33 -18.99 16.06 0.45
CA ASP A 33 -19.21 16.38 1.86
C ASP A 33 -20.32 15.50 2.47
N LYS A 34 -21.42 15.26 1.74
CA LYS A 34 -22.48 14.32 2.18
C LYS A 34 -22.01 12.88 2.30
N TRP A 35 -21.02 12.46 1.50
CA TRP A 35 -20.41 11.14 1.63
C TRP A 35 -19.47 11.03 2.84
N LEU A 36 -18.86 12.14 3.26
CA LEU A 36 -17.97 12.21 4.41
C LEU A 36 -18.70 12.32 5.77
N LEU A 37 -20.02 12.55 5.76
CA LEU A 37 -20.83 12.58 6.98
C LEU A 37 -20.90 11.20 7.66
N PRO A 38 -21.09 11.14 8.99
CA PRO A 38 -21.38 9.89 9.69
C PRO A 38 -22.70 9.27 9.21
N GLU A 39 -22.80 7.94 9.27
CA GLU A 39 -24.03 7.20 8.90
C GLU A 39 -25.24 7.58 9.77
N THR A 40 -25.01 8.13 10.97
CA THR A 40 -26.06 8.61 11.88
C THR A 40 -26.67 9.95 11.46
N SER A 41 -26.08 10.65 10.48
CA SER A 41 -26.60 11.93 9.99
C SER A 41 -27.72 11.71 8.96
N GLY A 42 -28.84 12.43 9.07
CA GLY A 42 -29.93 12.36 8.08
C GLY A 42 -29.55 12.85 6.67
N ASP A 43 -28.49 13.64 6.56
CA ASP A 43 -27.94 14.12 5.29
C ASP A 43 -26.87 13.21 4.69
N PHE A 44 -26.53 12.12 5.39
CA PHE A 44 -25.65 11.10 4.87
C PHE A 44 -26.16 10.56 3.53
N ARG A 45 -25.26 10.44 2.57
CA ARG A 45 -25.54 9.80 1.28
C ARG A 45 -24.46 8.76 1.00
N ARG A 46 -24.88 7.60 0.50
CA ARG A 46 -23.93 6.58 0.04
C ARG A 46 -23.26 7.05 -1.25
N MET A 47 -21.95 6.85 -1.31
CA MET A 47 -21.15 7.12 -2.49
C MET A 47 -21.50 6.10 -3.60
N PRO A 48 -21.80 6.55 -4.83
CA PRO A 48 -22.07 5.65 -5.95
C PRO A 48 -20.90 4.71 -6.22
N GLU A 49 -21.19 3.52 -6.70
CA GLU A 49 -20.18 2.51 -7.03
C GLU A 49 -19.18 3.01 -8.08
N THR A 50 -19.61 3.85 -9.04
CA THR A 50 -18.72 4.47 -10.03
C THR A 50 -17.64 5.33 -9.37
N ALA A 51 -18.00 6.14 -8.36
CA ALA A 51 -17.05 6.96 -7.63
C ALA A 51 -16.13 6.11 -6.74
N GLN A 52 -16.65 5.00 -6.17
CA GLN A 52 -15.83 4.02 -5.45
C GLN A 52 -14.79 3.38 -6.37
N ARG A 53 -15.19 2.94 -7.57
CA ARG A 53 -14.30 2.35 -8.58
C ARG A 53 -13.27 3.35 -9.07
N LEU A 54 -13.64 4.61 -9.26
CA LEU A 54 -12.71 5.64 -9.70
C LEU A 54 -11.71 5.99 -8.59
N LEU A 55 -12.16 6.09 -7.33
CA LEU A 55 -11.28 6.23 -6.17
C LEU A 55 -10.32 5.05 -6.06
N ALA A 56 -10.82 3.83 -6.25
CA ALA A 56 -10.01 2.64 -6.25
C ALA A 56 -8.98 2.69 -7.40
N ALA A 57 -9.40 2.95 -8.63
CA ALA A 57 -8.48 3.03 -9.78
C ALA A 57 -7.39 4.11 -9.62
N HIS A 58 -7.72 5.28 -9.09
CA HIS A 58 -6.77 6.40 -8.97
C HIS A 58 -5.98 6.42 -7.66
N TYR A 59 -6.54 5.88 -6.58
CA TYR A 59 -6.01 6.04 -5.22
C TYR A 59 -6.02 4.76 -4.38
N GLY A 60 -6.56 3.64 -4.88
CA GLY A 60 -6.90 2.49 -4.01
C GLY A 60 -7.20 1.16 -4.68
N VAL A 61 -6.44 0.78 -5.71
CA VAL A 61 -6.00 -0.57 -6.09
C VAL A 61 -4.69 -0.27 -6.81
N ARG A 62 -3.57 -0.32 -6.08
CA ARG A 62 -2.30 -0.43 -6.79
C ARG A 62 -2.37 -1.75 -7.54
N GLN A 63 -2.47 -1.69 -8.87
CA GLN A 63 -2.08 -2.83 -9.70
C GLN A 63 -0.58 -3.01 -9.44
N SER A 64 -0.22 -3.90 -8.53
CA SER A 64 1.16 -4.38 -8.45
C SER A 64 1.39 -5.29 -9.65
N SER A 65 1.59 -4.68 -10.81
CA SER A 65 2.13 -5.38 -11.97
C SER A 65 3.52 -5.90 -11.58
N GLY A 66 3.74 -7.21 -11.61
CA GLY A 66 5.07 -7.80 -11.38
C GLY A 66 5.17 -8.82 -10.26
N PHE A 67 4.16 -9.01 -9.41
CA PHE A 67 4.18 -10.11 -8.43
C PHE A 67 3.84 -11.46 -9.06
N SER A 68 4.63 -12.48 -8.74
CA SER A 68 4.52 -13.85 -9.24
C SER A 68 3.34 -14.64 -8.66
N LYS A 69 2.86 -14.26 -7.47
CA LYS A 69 1.77 -14.94 -6.75
C LYS A 69 0.57 -14.03 -6.49
N PRO A 70 -0.66 -14.58 -6.47
CA PRO A 70 -1.84 -13.83 -6.09
C PRO A 70 -1.91 -13.64 -4.55
N TYR A 71 -1.07 -12.77 -3.99
CA TYR A 71 -1.18 -12.26 -2.61
C TYR A 71 -2.50 -11.53 -2.34
N ASP A 72 -3.59 -12.26 -2.08
CA ASP A 72 -4.98 -11.80 -1.84
C ASP A 72 -5.18 -10.26 -1.84
N TRP A 73 -5.46 -9.76 -3.05
CA TRP A 73 -5.42 -8.37 -3.50
C TRP A 73 -6.83 -7.76 -3.33
N SER A 74 -7.78 -8.59 -2.89
CA SER A 74 -9.21 -8.36 -2.90
C SER A 74 -9.70 -7.66 -1.63
N ASP A 75 -8.83 -7.47 -0.62
CA ASP A 75 -9.15 -6.67 0.56
C ASP A 75 -8.55 -5.26 0.46
N PRO A 76 -9.33 -4.26 0.01
CA PRO A 76 -8.93 -2.85 0.01
C PRO A 76 -8.78 -2.26 1.43
N ALA A 77 -9.10 -3.00 2.49
CA ALA A 77 -8.76 -2.64 3.87
C ALA A 77 -7.35 -3.10 4.29
N MET A 78 -6.66 -3.89 3.47
CA MET A 78 -5.28 -4.32 3.75
C MET A 78 -4.33 -3.13 3.65
N THR A 79 -3.82 -2.69 4.80
CA THR A 79 -2.82 -1.60 4.86
C THR A 79 -1.51 -2.01 4.20
N ASP A 80 -0.72 -1.05 3.67
CA ASP A 80 0.63 -1.28 3.14
C ASP A 80 1.49 -2.13 4.11
N ASN A 81 1.34 -1.93 5.41
CA ASN A 81 2.07 -2.68 6.44
C ASN A 81 1.63 -4.15 6.52
N ALA A 82 0.34 -4.42 6.38
CA ALA A 82 -0.20 -5.78 6.34
C ALA A 82 0.24 -6.49 5.07
N LEU A 83 0.30 -5.78 3.94
CA LEU A 83 0.83 -6.28 2.66
C LEU A 83 2.31 -6.66 2.76
N ILE A 84 3.16 -5.76 3.28
CA ILE A 84 4.59 -6.03 3.49
C ILE A 84 4.77 -7.32 4.30
N LEU A 85 4.00 -7.48 5.38
CA LEU A 85 4.07 -8.69 6.21
C LEU A 85 3.54 -9.95 5.50
N ALA A 86 2.49 -9.84 4.66
CA ALA A 86 1.93 -10.97 3.93
C ALA A 86 2.92 -11.52 2.87
N VAL A 87 3.59 -10.63 2.15
CA VAL A 87 4.64 -10.99 1.17
C VAL A 87 5.83 -11.60 1.89
N LEU A 88 6.33 -10.97 2.97
CA LEU A 88 7.44 -11.50 3.78
C LEU A 88 7.15 -12.89 4.37
N ARG A 89 5.90 -13.17 4.76
CA ARG A 89 5.49 -14.47 5.31
C ARG A 89 5.46 -15.59 4.27
N ARG A 90 5.17 -15.27 3.01
CA ARG A 90 5.00 -16.23 1.90
C ARG A 90 6.11 -16.09 0.85
N ALA A 91 7.25 -15.57 1.27
CA ALA A 91 8.27 -14.92 0.47
C ALA A 91 8.66 -15.68 -0.81
N ASP A 92 8.47 -15.01 -1.93
CA ASP A 92 9.19 -15.27 -3.18
C ASP A 92 10.20 -14.14 -3.39
N PHE A 93 11.40 -14.44 -3.92
CA PHE A 93 12.48 -13.45 -4.03
C PHE A 93 12.12 -12.33 -5.00
N ALA A 94 11.51 -12.65 -6.14
CA ALA A 94 11.07 -11.66 -7.13
C ALA A 94 10.04 -10.70 -6.51
N ASP A 95 9.15 -11.23 -5.67
CA ASP A 95 8.10 -10.45 -5.03
C ASP A 95 8.64 -9.54 -3.92
N LEU A 96 9.73 -9.94 -3.26
CA LEU A 96 10.43 -9.05 -2.33
C LEU A 96 11.13 -7.90 -3.04
N VAL A 97 11.75 -8.15 -4.21
CA VAL A 97 12.41 -7.10 -5.00
C VAL A 97 11.37 -6.08 -5.48
N GLN A 98 10.28 -6.53 -6.10
CA GLN A 98 9.22 -5.64 -6.58
C GLN A 98 8.55 -4.85 -5.44
N LEU A 99 8.36 -5.46 -4.27
CA LEU A 99 7.85 -4.76 -3.08
C LEU A 99 8.81 -3.65 -2.62
N CYS A 100 10.12 -3.91 -2.65
CA CYS A 100 11.14 -2.93 -2.29
C CYS A 100 11.23 -1.78 -3.30
N ILE A 101 11.00 -2.03 -4.59
CA ILE A 101 10.88 -0.99 -5.63
C ILE A 101 9.69 -0.07 -5.32
N ASP A 102 8.54 -0.66 -4.99
CA ASP A 102 7.28 0.08 -4.84
C ASP A 102 7.17 0.85 -3.51
N GLN A 103 7.75 0.31 -2.43
CA GLN A 103 7.59 0.84 -1.07
C GLN A 103 8.85 1.50 -0.51
N GLY A 104 10.00 1.33 -1.18
CA GLY A 104 11.31 1.76 -0.71
C GLY A 104 11.93 0.79 0.30
N LEU A 105 13.23 0.55 0.15
CA LEU A 105 13.98 -0.42 0.96
C LEU A 105 13.95 -0.10 2.47
N ASP A 106 14.10 1.18 2.85
CA ASP A 106 14.12 1.61 4.25
C ASP A 106 12.82 1.30 4.98
N ARG A 107 11.68 1.52 4.31
CA ARG A 107 10.36 1.25 4.87
C ARG A 107 10.14 -0.25 5.09
N VAL A 108 10.56 -1.08 4.14
CA VAL A 108 10.49 -2.54 4.26
C VAL A 108 11.40 -3.01 5.40
N LYS A 109 12.66 -2.54 5.44
CA LYS A 109 13.65 -2.88 6.47
C LYS A 109 13.14 -2.59 7.88
N GLY A 110 12.63 -1.39 8.14
CA GLY A 110 12.11 -1.02 9.47
C GLY A 110 10.94 -1.89 9.94
N ARG A 111 10.13 -2.42 9.00
CA ARG A 111 9.04 -3.36 9.32
C ARG A 111 9.55 -4.75 9.64
N VAL A 112 10.56 -5.25 8.91
CA VAL A 112 11.17 -6.53 9.23
C VAL A 112 11.84 -6.47 10.60
N GLU A 113 12.57 -5.40 10.90
CA GLU A 113 13.21 -5.18 12.20
C GLU A 113 12.17 -5.13 13.34
N THR A 114 11.05 -4.43 13.13
CA THR A 114 9.93 -4.42 14.09
C THR A 114 9.36 -5.83 14.32
N ALA A 115 9.19 -6.62 13.27
CA ALA A 115 8.66 -7.98 13.36
C ALA A 115 9.65 -8.93 14.05
N LEU A 116 10.96 -8.81 13.74
CA LEU A 116 12.03 -9.55 14.43
C LEU A 116 12.10 -9.21 15.92
N GLY A 117 11.80 -7.97 16.29
CA GLY A 117 11.70 -7.56 17.69
C GLY A 117 10.65 -8.34 18.51
N LEU A 118 9.64 -8.92 17.84
CA LEU A 118 8.59 -9.75 18.44
C LEU A 118 9.00 -11.24 18.58
N VAL A 119 10.09 -11.65 17.95
CA VAL A 119 10.60 -13.03 17.99
C VAL A 119 11.36 -13.27 19.31
N PRO A 120 11.31 -14.47 19.90
CA PRO A 120 12.11 -14.81 21.08
C PRO A 120 13.62 -14.56 20.86
N ALA A 121 14.30 -14.04 21.88
CA ALA A 121 15.70 -13.60 21.78
C ALA A 121 16.67 -14.70 21.35
N ALA A 122 16.35 -15.97 21.64
CA ALA A 122 17.17 -17.13 21.25
C ALA A 122 17.23 -17.36 19.73
N GLU A 123 16.19 -16.93 18.99
CA GLU A 123 16.07 -17.18 17.55
C GLU A 123 16.50 -15.98 16.69
N ARG A 124 16.57 -14.78 17.28
CA ARG A 124 16.92 -13.52 16.59
C ARG A 124 18.27 -13.56 15.85
N PRO A 125 19.38 -14.09 16.41
CA PRO A 125 20.69 -13.96 15.78
C PRO A 125 20.78 -14.65 14.42
N ILE A 126 20.11 -15.79 14.26
CA ILE A 126 20.06 -16.52 13.00
C ILE A 126 19.20 -15.77 11.97
N LEU A 127 18.04 -15.26 12.39
CA LEU A 127 17.11 -14.55 11.52
C LEU A 127 17.66 -13.20 11.08
N GLU A 128 18.33 -12.45 11.95
CA GLU A 128 19.02 -11.19 11.62
C GLU A 128 20.10 -11.40 10.55
N ARG A 129 20.85 -12.51 10.64
CA ARG A 129 21.91 -12.85 9.71
C ARG A 129 21.35 -13.23 8.33
N ILE A 130 20.24 -13.97 8.31
CA ILE A 130 19.50 -14.31 7.09
C ILE A 130 18.93 -13.02 6.47
N LEU A 131 18.30 -12.16 7.26
CA LEU A 131 17.76 -10.89 6.79
C LEU A 131 18.84 -9.98 6.20
N ALA A 132 19.98 -9.82 6.90
CA ALA A 132 21.08 -9.01 6.43
C ALA A 132 21.62 -9.50 5.07
N ARG A 133 21.61 -10.82 4.84
CA ARG A 133 21.96 -11.39 3.54
C ARG A 133 20.90 -11.06 2.48
N MET A 134 19.62 -11.24 2.79
CA MET A 134 18.52 -10.94 1.86
C MET A 134 18.48 -9.46 1.48
N LEU A 135 18.62 -8.55 2.45
CA LEU A 135 18.65 -7.10 2.19
C LEU A 135 19.82 -6.70 1.30
N ARG A 136 21.01 -7.28 1.49
CA ARG A 136 22.15 -7.04 0.59
C ARG A 136 21.89 -7.54 -0.83
N SER A 137 21.28 -8.71 -0.98
CA SER A 137 20.91 -9.23 -2.30
C SER A 137 19.85 -8.38 -2.99
N ILE A 138 18.89 -7.83 -2.25
CA ILE A 138 17.88 -6.91 -2.76
C ILE A 138 18.51 -5.58 -3.17
N ASP A 139 19.42 -5.02 -2.36
CA ASP A 139 20.12 -3.76 -2.67
C ASP A 139 20.93 -3.84 -3.98
N ILE A 140 21.58 -4.98 -4.22
CA ILE A 140 22.27 -5.28 -5.48
C ILE A 140 21.28 -5.33 -6.65
N ALA A 141 20.18 -6.08 -6.49
CA ALA A 141 19.16 -6.22 -7.54
C ALA A 141 18.48 -4.88 -7.89
N LEU A 142 18.17 -4.06 -6.88
CA LEU A 142 17.62 -2.72 -7.07
C LEU A 142 18.59 -1.82 -7.86
N SER A 143 19.88 -1.90 -7.55
CA SER A 143 20.92 -1.14 -8.25
C SER A 143 21.05 -1.55 -9.72
N GLU A 144 20.94 -2.84 -10.02
CA GLU A 144 20.97 -3.38 -11.39
C GLU A 144 19.71 -3.01 -12.18
N GLU A 145 18.52 -3.10 -11.58
CA GLU A 145 17.26 -2.81 -12.26
C GLU A 145 17.06 -1.32 -12.55
N LEU A 146 17.50 -0.43 -11.63
CA LEU A 146 17.52 1.02 -11.86
C LEU A 146 18.48 1.39 -13.00
N SER A 147 19.60 0.67 -13.13
CA SER A 147 20.59 0.89 -14.21
C SER A 147 20.03 0.47 -15.59
N GLN A 148 19.23 -0.60 -15.64
CA GLN A 148 18.58 -1.07 -16.87
C GLN A 148 17.45 -0.15 -17.35
N ARG A 149 16.70 0.48 -16.42
CA ARG A 149 15.63 1.44 -16.77
C ARG A 149 16.14 2.79 -17.27
N HIS A 150 17.39 3.16 -16.97
CA HIS A 150 18.02 4.39 -17.48
C HIS A 150 18.67 4.23 -18.87
N THR A 151 18.73 3.01 -19.40
CA THR A 151 19.33 2.68 -20.70
C THR A 151 18.30 2.29 -21.77
N ALA A 152 17.01 2.29 -21.44
CA ALA A 152 15.88 2.05 -22.32
C ALA A 152 15.06 3.33 -22.53
#